data_AF-A0A968NCG3-F1
#
_entry.id   AF-A0A968NCG3-F1
#
_cell.length_a   1.000
_cell.length_b   1.000
_cell.length_c   1.000
_cell.angle_alpha   90.00
_cell.angle_beta   90.00
_cell.angle_gamma   90.00
#
_symmetry.space_group_name_H-M   'P 1'
#
loop_
_entity.id
_entity.type
_entity.pdbx_description
1 polymer ?
#
loop_
_entity_poly.entity_id
_entity_poly.type
_entity_poly.pdbx_seq_one_letter_code
_entity_poly.pdbx_strand_id
1 'polypeptide(L)'
;MSGILDSMKLLVTPALVAQIGQKLGMEPVMVEKGAELVLPMVLGGVIRKIENPSGASDMMNLLGGDDGAIMTNLSSYVDQFAPGMGNELIERLFGDGFSTIQTTIEQQAGIDIGPLTAVMAPAVVSFLGNYMRTNNMNVAALSSSLRAEADSLVVSGGANAELLKAAMNNASAAQTLRTHFTTAEWKSLTLAPVAVAMLVIGSDPSGLSGVEKEIIAINTTLNAEGSKAMPGGLVNTLYAGGISTTEMDAKLLHLQEKPFPTLEPTLFAELEQAKAIAKGKASEEELALFLAIQIKVADAVAAAAKEGGFLGFGGKLVSEKEATMISRITDTLNAA
;
A
#
# COMPACT_ATOMS: atom_id res chain seq x y z
N MET A 1 0.01 -34.54 16.11
CA MET A 1 0.55 -33.96 14.87
C MET A 1 0.63 -32.47 15.14
N SER A 2 1.83 -31.89 15.03
CA SER A 2 1.99 -30.43 15.16
C SER A 2 1.21 -29.75 14.04
N GLY A 3 0.53 -28.65 14.34
CA GLY A 3 -0.22 -27.89 13.34
C GLY A 3 0.67 -27.32 12.24
N ILE A 4 0.05 -26.80 11.17
CA ILE A 4 0.79 -26.09 10.10
C ILE A 4 1.47 -24.87 10.73
N LEU A 5 0.75 -24.14 11.59
CA LEU A 5 1.28 -22.99 12.29
C LEU A 5 2.43 -23.34 13.23
N ASP A 6 2.32 -24.41 14.00
CA ASP A 6 3.39 -24.85 14.90
C ASP A 6 4.66 -25.14 14.10
N SER A 7 4.51 -25.78 12.94
CA SER A 7 5.62 -26.09 12.05
C SER A 7 6.28 -24.82 11.48
N MET A 8 5.49 -23.79 11.15
CA MET A 8 6.01 -22.50 10.70
C MET A 8 6.66 -21.71 11.85
N LYS A 9 6.12 -21.76 13.06
CA LYS A 9 6.71 -21.12 14.24
C LYS A 9 8.11 -21.65 14.53
N LEU A 10 8.36 -22.94 14.29
CA LEU A 10 9.69 -23.53 14.42
C LEU A 10 10.72 -22.96 13.43
N LEU A 11 10.29 -22.39 12.31
CA LEU A 11 11.17 -21.72 11.34
C LEU A 11 11.60 -20.33 11.81
N VAL A 12 10.81 -19.67 12.67
CA VAL A 12 11.10 -18.35 13.25
C VAL A 12 12.08 -18.50 14.40
N THR A 13 13.31 -18.89 14.07
CA THR A 13 14.39 -19.02 15.06
C THR A 13 14.95 -17.65 15.46
N PRO A 14 15.55 -17.49 16.66
CA PRO A 14 16.17 -16.23 17.08
C PRO A 14 17.24 -15.71 16.09
N ALA A 15 17.96 -16.64 15.43
CA ALA A 15 18.95 -16.29 14.41
C ALA A 15 18.29 -15.67 13.17
N LEU A 16 17.19 -16.25 12.70
CA LEU A 16 16.44 -15.73 11.56
C LEU A 16 15.80 -14.37 11.89
N VAL A 17 15.25 -14.22 13.10
CA VAL A 17 14.71 -12.94 13.60
C VAL A 17 15.78 -11.85 13.57
N ALA A 18 16.97 -12.14 14.10
CA ALA A 18 18.08 -11.18 14.11
C ALA A 18 18.51 -10.80 12.68
N GLN A 19 18.54 -11.78 11.77
CA GLN A 19 18.90 -11.56 10.37
C GLN A 19 17.87 -10.69 9.64
N ILE A 20 16.57 -10.97 9.82
CA ILE A 20 15.48 -10.16 9.27
C ILE A 20 15.56 -8.74 9.85
N GLY A 21 15.76 -8.61 11.16
CA GLY A 21 15.91 -7.32 11.83
C GLY A 21 17.05 -6.49 11.25
N GLN A 22 18.23 -7.10 11.09
CA GLN A 22 19.38 -6.47 10.45
C GLN A 22 19.08 -6.04 9.01
N LYS A 23 18.41 -6.89 8.23
CA LYS A 23 18.11 -6.63 6.83
C LYS A 23 17.08 -5.52 6.64
N LEU A 24 16.08 -5.46 7.50
CA LEU A 24 14.96 -4.51 7.42
C LEU A 24 15.19 -3.24 8.25
N GLY A 25 16.27 -3.17 9.04
CA GLY A 25 16.50 -2.07 9.98
C GLY A 25 15.50 -2.06 11.14
N MET A 26 15.01 -3.24 11.54
CA MET A 26 14.04 -3.42 12.61
C MET A 26 14.69 -4.04 13.85
N GLU A 27 14.24 -3.62 15.02
CA GLU A 27 14.63 -4.26 16.29
C GLU A 27 14.11 -5.71 16.34
N PRO A 28 14.89 -6.68 16.85
CA PRO A 28 14.48 -8.09 16.91
C PRO A 28 13.11 -8.30 17.57
N VAL A 29 12.80 -7.55 18.62
CA VAL A 29 11.50 -7.61 19.33
C VAL A 29 10.34 -7.18 18.42
N MET A 30 10.57 -6.23 17.50
CA MET A 30 9.55 -5.79 16.54
C MET A 30 9.36 -6.84 15.43
N VAL A 31 10.43 -7.52 15.03
CA VAL A 31 10.36 -8.65 14.09
C VAL A 31 9.57 -9.81 14.68
N GLU A 32 9.81 -10.18 15.95
CA GLU A 32 9.06 -11.23 16.64
C GLU A 32 7.57 -10.90 16.74
N LYS A 33 7.24 -9.71 17.26
CA LYS A 33 5.83 -9.26 17.36
C LYS A 33 5.16 -9.16 16.00
N GLY A 34 5.87 -8.65 15.00
CA GLY A 34 5.35 -8.57 13.64
C GLY A 34 5.13 -9.95 13.03
N ALA A 35 6.03 -10.92 13.27
CA ALA A 35 5.86 -12.29 12.81
C ALA A 35 4.61 -12.97 13.40
N GLU A 36 4.30 -12.70 14.67
CA GLU A 36 3.07 -13.19 15.32
C GLU A 36 1.79 -12.65 14.66
N LEU A 37 1.84 -11.46 14.07
CA LEU A 37 0.72 -10.86 13.34
C LEU A 37 0.70 -11.29 11.87
N VAL A 38 1.86 -11.33 11.22
CA VAL A 38 2.00 -11.58 9.78
C VAL A 38 1.72 -13.04 9.43
N LEU A 39 2.18 -14.00 10.22
CA LEU A 39 1.90 -15.43 9.96
C LEU A 39 0.39 -15.72 9.84
N PRO A 40 -0.44 -15.46 10.87
CA PRO A 40 -1.88 -15.71 10.76
C PRO A 40 -2.55 -14.85 9.70
N MET A 41 -2.07 -13.62 9.46
CA MET A 41 -2.57 -12.75 8.40
C MET A 41 -2.36 -13.34 7.00
N VAL A 42 -1.14 -13.81 6.69
CA VAL A 42 -0.82 -14.43 5.39
C VAL A 42 -1.61 -15.73 5.21
N LEU A 43 -1.73 -16.55 6.25
CA LEU A 43 -2.59 -17.73 6.21
C LEU A 43 -4.05 -17.38 5.91
N GLY A 44 -4.59 -16.37 6.59
CA GLY A 44 -5.93 -15.84 6.32
C GLY A 44 -6.10 -15.36 4.88
N GLY A 45 -5.10 -14.66 4.33
CA GLY A 45 -5.06 -14.24 2.93
C GLY A 45 -5.08 -15.42 1.95
N VAL A 46 -4.28 -16.45 2.21
CA VAL A 46 -4.25 -17.68 1.41
C VAL A 46 -5.60 -18.40 1.47
N ILE A 47 -6.17 -18.60 2.67
CA ILE A 47 -7.49 -19.22 2.85
C ILE A 47 -8.54 -18.46 2.04
N ARG A 48 -8.58 -17.13 2.18
CA ARG A 48 -9.52 -16.26 1.47
C ARG A 48 -9.37 -16.37 -0.04
N LYS A 49 -8.15 -16.49 -0.58
CA LYS A 49 -7.97 -16.70 -2.03
C LYS A 49 -8.42 -18.09 -2.48
N ILE A 50 -8.13 -19.13 -1.72
CA ILE A 50 -8.59 -20.49 -2.04
C ILE A 50 -10.13 -20.58 -2.04
N GLU A 51 -10.81 -19.81 -1.20
CA GLU A 51 -12.27 -19.78 -1.14
C GLU A 51 -12.95 -19.15 -2.35
N ASN A 52 -12.21 -18.34 -3.12
CA ASN A 52 -12.72 -17.74 -4.34
C ASN A 52 -12.42 -18.65 -5.54
N PRO A 53 -13.40 -18.96 -6.42
CA PRO A 53 -13.19 -19.89 -7.55
C PRO A 53 -12.03 -19.51 -8.48
N SER A 54 -11.84 -18.23 -8.77
CA SER A 54 -10.68 -17.72 -9.52
C SER A 54 -9.39 -17.81 -8.72
N GLY A 55 -9.44 -17.43 -7.43
CA GLY A 55 -8.29 -17.43 -6.55
C GLY A 55 -7.76 -18.84 -6.21
N ALA A 56 -8.60 -19.87 -6.24
CA ALA A 56 -8.17 -21.26 -6.04
C ALA A 56 -7.21 -21.74 -7.15
N SER A 57 -7.50 -21.39 -8.40
CA SER A 57 -6.65 -21.72 -9.55
C SER A 57 -5.32 -20.96 -9.49
N ASP A 58 -5.38 -19.65 -9.19
CA ASP A 58 -4.19 -18.84 -9.01
C ASP A 58 -3.31 -19.38 -7.87
N MET A 59 -3.92 -19.76 -6.76
CA MET A 59 -3.22 -20.33 -5.62
C MET A 59 -2.62 -21.71 -5.93
N MET A 60 -3.31 -22.53 -6.73
CA MET A 60 -2.76 -23.81 -7.19
C MET A 60 -1.47 -23.61 -7.99
N ASN A 61 -1.43 -22.59 -8.85
CA ASN A 61 -0.22 -22.23 -9.60
C ASN A 61 0.89 -21.70 -8.68
N LEU A 62 0.56 -20.84 -7.71
CA LEU A 62 1.53 -20.29 -6.77
C LEU A 62 2.13 -21.36 -5.84
N LEU A 63 1.29 -22.25 -5.29
CA LEU A 63 1.73 -23.33 -4.40
C LEU A 63 2.44 -24.46 -5.15
N GLY A 64 2.15 -24.64 -6.43
CA GLY A 64 2.81 -25.61 -7.30
C GLY A 64 4.08 -25.09 -7.98
N GLY A 65 4.31 -23.77 -7.99
CA GLY A 65 5.39 -23.13 -8.75
C GLY A 65 6.75 -23.08 -8.04
N ASP A 66 6.79 -23.19 -6.71
CA ASP A 66 8.03 -23.23 -5.93
C ASP A 66 8.24 -24.60 -5.30
N ASP A 67 9.43 -25.18 -5.53
CA ASP A 67 9.85 -26.48 -5.01
C ASP A 67 10.22 -26.43 -3.52
N GLY A 68 10.04 -25.29 -2.84
CA GLY A 68 10.46 -25.09 -1.47
C GLY A 68 11.91 -24.60 -1.39
N ALA A 69 12.42 -23.98 -2.46
CA ALA A 69 13.79 -23.50 -2.51
C ALA A 69 14.05 -22.43 -1.43
N ILE A 70 13.05 -21.59 -1.14
CA ILE A 70 13.11 -20.61 -0.05
C ILE A 70 13.28 -21.33 1.30
N MET A 71 12.59 -22.45 1.53
CA MET A 71 12.66 -23.18 2.79
C MET A 71 14.02 -23.81 3.07
N THR A 72 14.72 -24.24 2.01
CA THR A 72 16.05 -24.84 2.16
C THR A 72 17.15 -23.80 2.37
N ASN A 73 16.91 -22.53 1.99
CA ASN A 73 17.90 -21.45 2.04
C ASN A 73 17.29 -20.13 2.58
N LEU A 74 16.52 -20.20 3.66
CA LEU A 74 15.85 -19.02 4.25
C LEU A 74 16.82 -17.87 4.55
N SER A 75 17.99 -18.18 5.11
CA SER A 75 19.01 -17.15 5.38
C SER A 75 19.48 -16.47 4.11
N SER A 76 19.78 -17.21 3.04
CA SER A 76 20.21 -16.60 1.77
C SER A 76 19.10 -15.80 1.11
N TYR A 77 17.84 -16.23 1.25
CA TYR A 77 16.69 -15.48 0.76
C TYR A 77 16.56 -14.13 1.48
N VAL A 78 16.69 -14.10 2.81
CA VAL A 78 16.68 -12.86 3.59
C VAL A 78 17.86 -11.96 3.21
N ASP A 79 19.07 -12.50 3.04
CA ASP A 79 20.24 -11.71 2.65
C ASP A 79 20.05 -11.03 1.29
N GLN A 80 19.40 -11.70 0.34
CA GLN A 80 19.14 -11.20 -1.00
C GLN A 80 17.91 -10.30 -1.09
N PHE A 81 17.13 -10.16 0.00
CA PHE A 81 15.90 -9.37 -0.01
C PHE A 81 16.19 -7.92 -0.44
N ALA A 82 15.30 -7.38 -1.28
CA ALA A 82 15.35 -6.00 -1.76
C ALA A 82 13.94 -5.39 -1.69
N PRO A 83 13.82 -4.06 -1.48
CA PRO A 83 12.53 -3.38 -1.52
C PRO A 83 11.75 -3.71 -2.80
N GLY A 84 10.46 -3.99 -2.66
CA GLY A 84 9.58 -4.39 -3.76
C GLY A 84 9.49 -5.90 -3.99
N MET A 85 10.42 -6.70 -3.46
CA MET A 85 10.28 -8.16 -3.46
C MET A 85 9.05 -8.58 -2.65
N GLY A 86 8.25 -9.50 -3.19
CA GLY A 86 7.04 -10.00 -2.50
C GLY A 86 5.80 -9.12 -2.66
N ASN A 87 5.90 -7.89 -3.17
CA ASN A 87 4.76 -6.99 -3.36
C ASN A 87 3.69 -7.59 -4.27
N GLU A 88 4.10 -8.23 -5.37
CA GLU A 88 3.16 -8.90 -6.28
C GLU A 88 2.38 -10.01 -5.57
N LEU A 89 3.03 -10.78 -4.70
CA LEU A 89 2.35 -11.80 -3.92
C LEU A 89 1.39 -11.17 -2.89
N ILE A 90 1.80 -10.09 -2.23
CA ILE A 90 0.93 -9.34 -1.30
C ILE A 90 -0.32 -8.83 -2.02
N GLU A 91 -0.15 -8.20 -3.18
CA GLU A 91 -1.25 -7.72 -4.02
C GLU A 91 -2.15 -8.88 -4.46
N ARG A 92 -1.57 -10.01 -4.88
CA ARG A 92 -2.34 -11.21 -5.22
C ARG A 92 -3.11 -11.77 -4.03
N LEU A 93 -2.56 -11.74 -2.82
CA LEU A 93 -3.21 -12.30 -1.62
C LEU A 93 -4.30 -11.37 -1.07
N PHE A 94 -4.00 -10.08 -0.97
CA PHE A 94 -4.80 -9.11 -0.21
C PHE A 94 -5.45 -8.04 -1.09
N GLY A 95 -4.95 -7.84 -2.31
CA GLY A 95 -5.34 -6.74 -3.19
C GLY A 95 -5.14 -5.38 -2.53
N ASP A 96 -5.97 -4.42 -2.92
CA ASP A 96 -5.98 -3.05 -2.38
C ASP A 96 -6.23 -2.98 -0.86
N GLY A 97 -6.74 -4.06 -0.25
CA GLY A 97 -7.03 -4.09 1.19
C GLY A 97 -5.78 -4.18 2.08
N PHE A 98 -4.61 -4.52 1.52
CA PHE A 98 -3.40 -4.68 2.33
C PHE A 98 -2.96 -3.40 3.03
N SER A 99 -3.02 -2.27 2.34
CA SER A 99 -2.63 -0.96 2.91
C SER A 99 -3.49 -0.60 4.12
N THR A 100 -4.79 -0.94 4.09
CA THR A 100 -5.70 -0.78 5.24
C THR A 100 -5.35 -1.71 6.40
N ILE A 101 -4.94 -2.96 6.12
CA ILE A 101 -4.48 -3.90 7.15
C ILE A 101 -3.22 -3.34 7.82
N GLN A 102 -2.23 -2.95 7.02
CA GLN A 102 -0.98 -2.35 7.47
C GLN A 102 -1.26 -1.11 8.32
N THR A 103 -2.11 -0.20 7.85
CA THR A 103 -2.51 1.01 8.58
C THR A 103 -3.13 0.66 9.94
N THR A 104 -4.06 -0.29 9.97
CA THR A 104 -4.75 -0.66 11.22
C THR A 104 -3.76 -1.21 12.26
N ILE A 105 -2.84 -2.06 11.83
CA ILE A 105 -1.83 -2.66 12.71
C ILE A 105 -0.81 -1.62 13.15
N GLU A 106 -0.36 -0.75 12.25
CA GLU A 106 0.58 0.32 12.58
C GLU A 106 -0.02 1.28 13.62
N GLN A 107 -1.27 1.72 13.43
CA GLN A 107 -1.94 2.63 14.35
C GLN A 107 -2.18 2.03 15.74
N GLN A 108 -2.44 0.72 15.84
CA GLN A 108 -2.80 0.08 17.13
C GLN A 108 -1.62 -0.58 17.84
N ALA A 109 -0.67 -1.13 17.10
CA ALA A 109 0.49 -1.84 17.65
C ALA A 109 1.79 -1.06 17.52
N GLY A 110 1.83 0.02 16.73
CA GLY A 110 3.05 0.78 16.45
C GLY A 110 4.06 0.02 15.60
N ILE A 111 3.61 -0.96 14.82
CA ILE A 111 4.45 -1.82 13.98
C ILE A 111 4.03 -1.67 12.52
N ASP A 112 4.96 -1.22 11.68
CA ASP A 112 4.81 -1.37 10.23
C ASP A 112 5.11 -2.82 9.81
N ILE A 113 4.06 -3.55 9.47
CA ILE A 113 4.16 -4.94 9.03
C ILE A 113 4.44 -5.10 7.54
N GLY A 114 4.46 -4.01 6.75
CA GLY A 114 4.69 -4.06 5.30
C GLY A 114 5.98 -4.78 4.93
N PRO A 115 7.16 -4.34 5.44
CA PRO A 115 8.44 -4.98 5.17
C PRO A 115 8.50 -6.44 5.63
N LEU A 116 7.93 -6.76 6.78
CA LEU A 116 7.88 -8.14 7.30
C LEU A 116 7.01 -9.03 6.43
N THR A 117 5.86 -8.54 5.98
CA THR A 117 4.98 -9.29 5.08
C THR A 117 5.67 -9.57 3.75
N ALA A 118 6.41 -8.61 3.22
CA ALA A 118 7.14 -8.75 1.95
C ALA A 118 8.19 -9.88 2.00
N VAL A 119 8.86 -10.04 3.15
CA VAL A 119 9.81 -11.15 3.39
C VAL A 119 9.07 -12.46 3.69
N MET A 120 8.06 -12.42 4.55
CA MET A 120 7.46 -13.63 5.11
C MET A 120 6.41 -14.27 4.21
N ALA A 121 5.66 -13.50 3.42
CA ALA A 121 4.58 -14.05 2.60
C ALA A 121 5.09 -15.08 1.58
N PRO A 122 6.18 -14.85 0.82
CA PRO A 122 6.74 -15.86 -0.07
C PRO A 122 7.22 -17.10 0.69
N ALA A 123 7.84 -16.92 1.86
CA ALA A 123 8.27 -18.03 2.71
C ALA A 123 7.10 -18.89 3.20
N VAL A 124 5.99 -18.26 3.62
CA VAL A 124 4.77 -18.98 4.02
C VAL A 124 4.16 -19.73 2.84
N VAL A 125 4.03 -19.09 1.67
CA VAL A 125 3.47 -19.76 0.47
C VAL A 125 4.37 -20.92 0.02
N SER A 126 5.69 -20.74 0.03
CA SER A 126 6.69 -21.79 -0.24
C SER A 126 6.58 -22.96 0.75
N PHE A 127 6.43 -22.66 2.04
CA PHE A 127 6.20 -23.67 3.08
C PHE A 127 4.92 -24.47 2.80
N LEU A 128 3.82 -23.80 2.48
CA LEU A 128 2.53 -24.45 2.20
C LEU A 128 2.59 -25.33 0.95
N GLY A 129 3.27 -24.87 -0.11
CA GLY A 129 3.52 -25.66 -1.31
C GLY A 129 4.33 -26.93 -1.00
N ASN A 130 5.39 -26.80 -0.21
CA ASN A 130 6.17 -27.94 0.25
C ASN A 130 5.36 -28.89 1.14
N TYR A 131 4.59 -28.34 2.09
CA TYR A 131 3.72 -29.12 2.99
C TYR A 131 2.69 -29.93 2.19
N MET A 132 2.08 -29.35 1.15
CA MET A 132 1.18 -30.07 0.25
C MET A 132 1.87 -31.24 -0.46
N ARG A 133 3.07 -31.02 -1.01
CA ARG A 133 3.83 -32.06 -1.72
C ARG A 133 4.26 -33.19 -0.78
N THR A 134 4.82 -32.87 0.38
CA THR A 134 5.29 -33.88 1.36
C THR A 134 4.15 -34.73 1.92
N ASN A 135 2.97 -34.13 2.12
CA ASN A 135 1.79 -34.83 2.65
C ASN A 135 0.84 -35.35 1.57
N ASN A 136 1.21 -35.24 0.28
CA ASN A 136 0.37 -35.62 -0.86
C ASN A 136 -1.06 -35.03 -0.80
N MET A 137 -1.16 -33.77 -0.38
CA MET A 137 -2.43 -33.04 -0.19
C MET A 137 -2.77 -32.20 -1.42
N ASN A 138 -4.05 -32.05 -1.71
CA ASN A 138 -4.55 -31.08 -2.67
C ASN A 138 -4.98 -29.77 -1.98
N VAL A 139 -5.30 -28.75 -2.77
CA VAL A 139 -5.70 -27.41 -2.28
C VAL A 139 -6.92 -27.49 -1.36
N ALA A 140 -7.87 -28.40 -1.61
CA ALA A 140 -9.06 -28.57 -0.77
C ALA A 140 -8.70 -29.12 0.62
N ALA A 141 -7.85 -30.14 0.70
CA ALA A 141 -7.38 -30.70 1.97
C ALA A 141 -6.52 -29.69 2.76
N LEU A 142 -5.69 -28.90 2.06
CA LEU A 142 -4.93 -27.82 2.67
C LEU A 142 -5.87 -26.75 3.24
N SER A 143 -6.86 -26.33 2.46
CA SER A 143 -7.85 -25.33 2.87
C SER A 143 -8.58 -25.73 4.16
N SER A 144 -9.02 -26.99 4.26
CA SER A 144 -9.65 -27.50 5.49
C SER A 144 -8.70 -27.49 6.69
N SER A 145 -7.43 -27.82 6.49
CA SER A 145 -6.42 -27.82 7.55
C SER A 145 -6.07 -26.39 8.01
N LEU A 146 -5.93 -25.47 7.06
CA LEU A 146 -5.66 -24.06 7.32
C LEU A 146 -6.83 -23.38 8.04
N ARG A 147 -8.08 -23.72 7.71
CA ARG A 147 -9.24 -23.22 8.47
C ARG A 147 -9.23 -23.68 9.92
N ALA A 148 -8.99 -24.97 10.16
CA ALA A 148 -8.90 -25.49 11.52
C ALA A 148 -7.81 -24.78 12.34
N GLU A 149 -6.68 -24.45 11.70
CA GLU A 149 -5.60 -23.67 12.32
C GLU A 149 -5.99 -22.21 12.56
N ALA A 150 -6.63 -21.55 11.58
CA ALA A 150 -7.09 -20.17 11.72
C ALA A 150 -8.17 -20.02 12.80
N ASP A 151 -9.11 -20.97 12.90
CA ASP A 151 -10.12 -21.00 13.95
C ASP A 151 -9.48 -21.17 15.33
N SER A 152 -8.47 -22.03 15.44
CA SER A 152 -7.68 -22.21 16.67
C SER A 152 -6.97 -20.91 17.08
N LEU A 153 -6.43 -20.16 16.12
CA LEU A 153 -5.78 -18.87 16.36
C LEU A 153 -6.75 -17.79 16.86
N VAL A 154 -7.96 -17.73 16.31
CA VAL A 154 -9.00 -16.81 16.78
C VAL A 154 -9.41 -17.13 18.22
N VAL A 155 -9.51 -18.41 18.56
CA VAL A 155 -9.89 -18.86 19.91
C VAL A 155 -8.77 -18.63 20.94
N SER A 156 -7.50 -18.71 20.53
CA SER A 156 -6.34 -18.65 21.44
C SER A 156 -5.59 -17.31 21.43
N GLY A 157 -5.80 -16.44 20.45
CA GLY A 157 -4.86 -15.38 20.08
C GLY A 157 -4.97 -14.03 20.81
N GLY A 158 -5.82 -13.91 21.83
CA GLY A 158 -5.87 -12.72 22.70
C GLY A 158 -5.92 -11.39 21.94
N ALA A 159 -5.09 -10.43 22.34
CA ALA A 159 -5.07 -9.09 21.73
C ALA A 159 -4.63 -9.08 20.26
N ASN A 160 -3.70 -9.94 19.86
CA ASN A 160 -3.21 -10.00 18.47
C ASN A 160 -4.27 -10.53 17.51
N ALA A 161 -5.10 -11.50 17.94
CA ALA A 161 -6.22 -11.99 17.14
C ALA A 161 -7.31 -10.92 16.96
N GLU A 162 -7.66 -10.18 18.00
CA GLU A 162 -8.63 -9.08 17.89
C GLU A 162 -8.10 -7.94 17.02
N LEU A 163 -6.81 -7.61 17.11
CA LEU A 163 -6.16 -6.64 16.22
C LEU A 163 -6.23 -7.09 14.76
N LEU A 164 -5.85 -8.34 14.47
CA LEU A 164 -5.90 -8.87 13.11
C LEU A 164 -7.33 -8.89 12.57
N LYS A 165 -8.30 -9.27 13.40
CA LYS A 165 -9.72 -9.24 13.04
C LYS A 165 -10.20 -7.82 12.73
N ALA A 166 -9.82 -6.83 13.54
CA ALA A 166 -10.11 -5.43 13.28
C ALA A 166 -9.50 -4.97 11.94
N ALA A 167 -8.24 -5.32 11.69
CA ALA A 167 -7.54 -5.00 10.45
C ALA A 167 -8.21 -5.63 9.21
N MET A 168 -8.60 -6.90 9.30
CA MET A 168 -9.33 -7.61 8.24
C MET A 168 -10.74 -7.04 8.01
N ASN A 169 -11.42 -6.59 9.06
CA ASN A 169 -12.72 -5.94 8.97
C ASN A 169 -12.60 -4.58 8.27
N ASN A 170 -11.61 -3.77 8.64
CA ASN A 170 -11.35 -2.48 7.99
C ASN A 170 -10.98 -2.67 6.51
N ALA A 171 -10.17 -3.69 6.18
CA ALA A 171 -9.85 -4.01 4.79
C ALA A 171 -11.07 -4.48 3.99
N SER A 172 -11.99 -5.20 4.63
CA SER A 172 -13.25 -5.59 4.01
C SER A 172 -14.19 -4.38 3.84
N ALA A 173 -14.20 -3.43 4.79
CA ALA A 173 -14.91 -2.17 4.66
C ALA A 173 -14.35 -1.31 3.52
N ALA A 174 -13.03 -1.25 3.34
CA ALA A 174 -12.37 -0.61 2.19
C ALA A 174 -12.84 -1.20 0.85
N GLN A 175 -12.92 -2.54 0.79
CA GLN A 175 -13.43 -3.23 -0.40
C GLN A 175 -14.91 -2.94 -0.66
N THR A 176 -15.74 -2.93 0.38
CA THR A 176 -17.16 -2.52 0.25
C THR A 176 -17.25 -1.07 -0.23
N LEU A 177 -16.48 -0.16 0.35
CA LEU A 177 -16.41 1.24 -0.05
C LEU A 177 -16.11 1.38 -1.54
N ARG A 178 -15.10 0.66 -2.03
CA ARG A 178 -14.71 0.64 -3.44
C ARG A 178 -15.85 0.27 -4.39
N THR A 179 -16.80 -0.57 -3.96
CA THR A 179 -17.97 -0.97 -4.79
C THR A 179 -19.00 0.15 -4.98
N HIS A 180 -18.98 1.20 -4.14
CA HIS A 180 -19.83 2.38 -4.32
C HIS A 180 -19.35 3.33 -5.42
N PHE A 181 -18.15 3.08 -5.97
CA PHE A 181 -17.54 3.89 -7.03
C PHE A 181 -17.44 3.08 -8.33
N THR A 182 -17.78 3.73 -9.44
CA THR A 182 -17.43 3.22 -10.77
C THR A 182 -15.91 3.26 -10.96
N THR A 183 -15.39 2.50 -11.91
CA THR A 183 -13.96 2.52 -12.26
C THR A 183 -13.46 3.92 -12.63
N ALA A 184 -14.28 4.69 -13.37
CA ALA A 184 -13.93 6.05 -13.78
C ALA A 184 -13.89 7.02 -12.58
N GLU A 185 -14.87 6.93 -11.67
CA GLU A 185 -14.88 7.76 -10.47
C GLU A 185 -13.71 7.44 -9.54
N TRP A 186 -13.43 6.15 -9.32
CA TRP A 186 -12.29 5.73 -8.51
C TRP A 186 -10.98 6.27 -9.09
N LYS A 187 -10.77 6.09 -10.39
CA LYS A 187 -9.59 6.63 -11.09
C LYS A 187 -9.49 8.15 -10.97
N SER A 188 -10.61 8.88 -11.04
CA SER A 188 -10.64 10.33 -10.86
C SER A 188 -10.16 10.74 -9.46
N LEU A 189 -10.61 10.05 -8.42
CA LEU A 189 -10.17 10.29 -7.05
C LEU A 189 -8.69 9.91 -6.84
N THR A 190 -8.28 8.75 -7.33
CA THR A 190 -6.89 8.27 -7.23
C THR A 190 -5.92 9.24 -7.92
N LEU A 191 -6.29 9.82 -9.06
CA LEU A 191 -5.40 10.67 -9.87
C LEU A 191 -5.58 12.18 -9.64
N ALA A 192 -6.39 12.60 -8.68
CA ALA A 192 -6.52 14.01 -8.28
C ALA A 192 -5.18 14.62 -7.83
N PRO A 193 -4.34 13.94 -7.01
CA PRO A 193 -3.03 14.45 -6.60
C PRO A 193 -2.08 14.69 -7.77
N VAL A 194 -2.19 13.86 -8.81
CA VAL A 194 -1.39 14.00 -10.03
C VAL A 194 -1.81 15.23 -10.82
N ALA A 195 -3.12 15.52 -10.91
CA ALA A 195 -3.61 16.73 -11.57
C ALA A 195 -3.13 18.00 -10.83
N VAL A 196 -3.15 17.97 -9.50
CA VAL A 196 -2.59 19.04 -8.65
C VAL A 196 -1.10 19.23 -8.92
N ALA A 197 -0.32 18.15 -8.91
CA ALA A 197 1.11 18.23 -9.20
C ALA A 197 1.38 18.82 -10.58
N MET A 198 0.61 18.41 -11.59
CA MET A 198 0.71 18.93 -12.96
C MET A 198 0.39 20.42 -13.04
N LEU A 199 -0.59 20.92 -12.27
CA LEU A 199 -0.91 22.35 -12.19
C LEU A 199 0.27 23.15 -11.62
N VAL A 200 0.86 22.67 -10.52
CA VAL A 200 2.02 23.33 -9.89
C VAL A 200 3.23 23.31 -10.83
N ILE A 201 3.62 22.13 -11.33
CA ILE A 201 4.76 21.92 -12.23
C ILE A 201 4.64 22.78 -13.49
N GLY A 202 3.47 22.77 -14.13
CA GLY A 202 3.26 23.48 -15.38
C GLY A 202 3.20 25.01 -15.23
N SER A 203 2.90 25.52 -14.02
CA SER A 203 2.92 26.96 -13.74
C SER A 203 4.32 27.56 -13.76
N ASP A 204 5.34 26.76 -13.44
CA ASP A 204 6.75 27.15 -13.53
C ASP A 204 7.67 25.98 -13.93
N PRO A 205 7.74 25.62 -15.23
CA PRO A 205 8.55 24.50 -15.69
C PRO A 205 10.05 24.66 -15.43
N SER A 206 10.52 25.88 -15.11
CA SER A 206 11.92 26.16 -14.84
C SER A 206 12.42 25.62 -13.49
N GLY A 207 11.50 25.25 -12.59
CA GLY A 207 11.80 24.59 -11.32
C GLY A 207 12.05 23.07 -11.43
N LEU A 208 11.85 22.47 -12.60
CA LEU A 208 12.01 21.04 -12.80
C LEU A 208 13.46 20.61 -12.57
N SER A 209 13.69 19.80 -11.51
CA SER A 209 14.98 19.13 -11.29
C SER A 209 14.94 17.61 -11.57
N GLY A 210 13.84 17.15 -12.20
CA GLY A 210 13.62 15.78 -12.67
C GLY A 210 12.37 15.16 -12.06
N VAL A 211 11.46 14.63 -12.90
CA VAL A 211 10.11 14.14 -12.57
C VAL A 211 10.08 13.13 -11.41
N GLU A 212 11.18 12.42 -11.20
CA GLU A 212 11.34 11.45 -10.12
C GLU A 212 11.12 12.08 -8.74
N LYS A 213 11.60 13.31 -8.50
CA LYS A 213 11.45 13.98 -7.19
C LYS A 213 10.01 14.35 -6.91
N GLU A 214 9.30 14.87 -7.92
CA GLU A 214 7.89 15.22 -7.76
C GLU A 214 7.03 13.97 -7.54
N ILE A 215 7.33 12.85 -8.20
CA ILE A 215 6.67 11.56 -7.92
C ILE A 215 6.92 11.11 -6.48
N ILE A 216 8.17 11.18 -6.00
CA ILE A 216 8.52 10.84 -4.62
C ILE A 216 7.77 11.75 -3.63
N ALA A 217 7.70 13.06 -3.90
CA ALA A 217 6.99 14.01 -3.06
C ALA A 217 5.49 13.73 -2.98
N ILE A 218 4.85 13.40 -4.12
CA ILE A 218 3.45 12.98 -4.18
C ILE A 218 3.27 11.73 -3.31
N ASN A 219 3.98 10.64 -3.60
CA ASN A 219 3.78 9.37 -2.91
C ASN A 219 4.10 9.44 -1.41
N THR A 220 5.16 10.17 -1.03
CA THR A 220 5.51 10.36 0.39
C THR A 220 4.40 11.11 1.13
N THR A 221 3.85 12.16 0.52
CA THR A 221 2.75 12.94 1.11
C THR A 221 1.47 12.10 1.19
N LEU A 222 1.12 11.38 0.13
CA LEU A 222 -0.07 10.54 0.08
C LEU A 222 -0.01 9.41 1.10
N ASN A 223 1.11 8.68 1.17
CA ASN A 223 1.29 7.61 2.14
C ASN A 223 1.23 8.16 3.57
N ALA A 224 1.96 9.23 3.88
CA ALA A 224 2.02 9.82 5.21
C ALA A 224 0.69 10.38 5.71
N GLU A 225 -0.17 10.87 4.82
CA GLU A 225 -1.50 11.37 5.17
C GLU A 225 -2.56 10.27 5.13
N GLY A 226 -2.48 9.37 4.15
CA GLY A 226 -3.38 8.22 4.00
C GLY A 226 -3.25 7.20 5.13
N SER A 227 -2.04 6.99 5.67
CA SER A 227 -1.81 6.10 6.82
C SER A 227 -2.27 6.70 8.15
N LYS A 228 -2.50 8.01 8.22
CA LYS A 228 -3.10 8.67 9.41
C LYS A 228 -4.62 8.70 9.36
N ALA A 229 -5.19 8.54 8.17
CA ALA A 229 -6.63 8.53 7.98
C ALA A 229 -7.29 7.30 8.61
N MET A 230 -8.61 7.36 8.77
CA MET A 230 -9.39 6.25 9.32
C MET A 230 -9.19 4.99 8.47
N PRO A 231 -8.73 3.86 9.05
CA PRO A 231 -8.59 2.63 8.29
C PRO A 231 -9.92 2.18 7.67
N GLY A 232 -9.92 1.92 6.37
CA GLY A 232 -11.13 1.59 5.61
C GLY A 232 -11.98 2.81 5.20
N GLY A 233 -11.59 4.02 5.59
CA GLY A 233 -12.10 5.27 5.04
C GLY A 233 -11.64 5.52 3.60
N LEU A 234 -12.22 6.53 2.94
CA LEU A 234 -11.95 6.84 1.54
C LEU A 234 -10.49 7.24 1.34
N VAL A 235 -9.99 8.17 2.16
CA VAL A 235 -8.62 8.67 2.08
C VAL A 235 -7.59 7.57 2.33
N ASN A 236 -7.81 6.72 3.35
CA ASN A 236 -6.94 5.59 3.63
C ASN A 236 -6.89 4.63 2.43
N THR A 237 -8.06 4.26 1.90
CA THR A 237 -8.17 3.32 0.79
C THR A 237 -7.53 3.85 -0.49
N LEU A 238 -7.63 5.16 -0.74
CA LEU A 238 -7.03 5.79 -1.93
C LEU A 238 -5.52 5.96 -1.82
N TYR A 239 -5.00 6.33 -0.66
CA TYR A 239 -3.68 6.97 -0.57
C TYR A 239 -2.70 6.30 0.39
N ALA A 240 -3.14 5.43 1.31
CA ALA A 240 -2.21 4.77 2.24
C ALA A 240 -1.19 3.88 1.53
N GLY A 241 -1.53 3.28 0.39
CA GLY A 241 -0.60 2.53 -0.45
C GLY A 241 0.23 3.38 -1.42
N GLY A 242 0.01 4.69 -1.46
CA GLY A 242 0.47 5.54 -2.55
C GLY A 242 -0.30 5.28 -3.86
N ILE A 243 0.17 5.90 -4.94
CA ILE A 243 -0.31 5.66 -6.30
C ILE A 243 0.77 4.92 -7.08
N SER A 244 0.38 3.98 -7.95
CA SER A 244 1.32 3.27 -8.80
C SER A 244 2.11 4.22 -9.70
N THR A 245 3.43 4.02 -9.79
CA THR A 245 4.31 4.82 -10.66
C THR A 245 3.89 4.72 -12.12
N THR A 246 3.39 3.58 -12.58
CA THR A 246 2.89 3.40 -13.95
C THR A 246 1.69 4.29 -14.27
N GLU A 247 0.77 4.46 -13.31
CA GLU A 247 -0.41 5.32 -13.49
C GLU A 247 -0.03 6.80 -13.48
N MET A 248 0.95 7.17 -12.65
CA MET A 248 1.53 8.51 -12.62
C MET A 248 2.31 8.81 -13.90
N ASP A 249 3.20 7.92 -14.34
CA ASP A 249 4.02 8.06 -15.54
C ASP A 249 3.13 8.26 -16.78
N ALA A 250 2.07 7.45 -16.93
CA ALA A 250 1.14 7.60 -18.05
C ALA A 250 0.46 8.98 -18.09
N LYS A 251 0.17 9.57 -16.92
CA LYS A 251 -0.50 10.88 -16.85
C LYS A 251 0.48 12.05 -16.93
N LEU A 252 1.67 11.91 -16.33
CA LEU A 252 2.75 12.90 -16.37
C LEU A 252 3.39 12.97 -17.76
N LEU A 253 3.47 11.87 -18.51
CA LEU A 253 3.98 11.87 -19.88
C LEU A 253 3.14 12.77 -20.80
N HIS A 254 1.82 12.86 -20.58
CA HIS A 254 0.94 13.76 -21.35
C HIS A 254 1.24 15.26 -21.12
N LEU A 255 1.92 15.67 -20.03
CA LEU A 255 2.42 17.04 -19.87
C LEU A 255 3.44 17.40 -20.95
N GLN A 256 4.20 16.42 -21.45
CA GLN A 256 5.24 16.66 -22.44
C GLN A 256 4.66 16.84 -23.85
N GLU A 257 3.43 16.37 -24.09
CA GLU A 257 2.81 16.38 -25.42
C GLU A 257 2.02 17.66 -25.73
N LYS A 258 1.53 18.38 -24.70
CA LYS A 258 0.67 19.56 -24.87
C LYS A 258 1.15 20.75 -24.04
N PRO A 259 1.11 21.99 -24.58
CA PRO A 259 1.44 23.18 -23.82
C PRO A 259 0.56 23.33 -22.57
N PHE A 260 1.16 23.69 -21.43
CA PHE A 260 0.46 23.84 -20.15
C PHE A 260 -0.80 24.73 -20.19
N PRO A 261 -0.81 25.91 -20.86
CA PRO A 261 -2.02 26.74 -20.93
C PRO A 261 -3.23 26.04 -21.57
N THR A 262 -3.00 25.01 -22.39
CA THR A 262 -4.06 24.18 -23.00
C THR A 262 -4.53 23.07 -22.05
N LEU A 263 -3.65 22.57 -21.18
CA LEU A 263 -3.94 21.51 -20.22
C LEU A 263 -4.59 22.03 -18.94
N GLU A 264 -4.20 23.23 -18.51
CA GLU A 264 -4.61 23.82 -17.24
C GLU A 264 -6.13 23.79 -17.01
N PRO A 265 -7.01 24.19 -17.96
CA PRO A 265 -8.46 24.11 -17.75
C PRO A 265 -8.96 22.67 -17.55
N THR A 266 -8.35 21.71 -18.25
CA THR A 266 -8.70 20.28 -18.11
C THR A 266 -8.27 19.76 -16.75
N LEU A 267 -7.10 20.12 -16.25
CA LEU A 267 -6.62 19.70 -14.93
C LEU A 267 -7.51 20.24 -13.80
N PHE A 268 -7.94 21.51 -13.89
CA PHE A 268 -8.92 22.07 -12.96
C PHE A 268 -10.28 21.36 -13.05
N ALA A 269 -10.75 21.03 -14.26
CA ALA A 269 -11.99 20.29 -14.44
C ALA A 269 -11.92 18.87 -13.83
N GLU A 270 -10.77 18.19 -13.97
CA GLU A 270 -10.53 16.89 -13.32
C GLU A 270 -10.55 17.00 -11.80
N LEU A 271 -9.95 18.07 -11.25
CA LEU A 271 -9.91 18.30 -9.80
C LEU A 271 -11.31 18.60 -9.23
N GLU A 272 -12.09 19.43 -9.92
CA GLU A 272 -13.49 19.71 -9.58
C GLU A 272 -14.37 18.46 -9.69
N GLN A 273 -14.13 17.62 -10.70
CA GLN A 273 -14.82 16.34 -10.84
C GLN A 273 -14.51 15.42 -9.65
N ALA A 274 -13.24 15.28 -9.27
CA ALA A 274 -12.84 14.45 -8.13
C ALA A 274 -13.46 14.96 -6.82
N LYS A 275 -13.45 16.28 -6.59
CA LYS A 275 -14.14 16.92 -5.47
C LYS A 275 -15.64 16.64 -5.48
N ALA A 276 -16.32 16.77 -6.62
CA ALA A 276 -17.75 16.51 -6.73
C ALA A 276 -18.10 15.04 -6.44
N ILE A 277 -17.27 14.10 -6.90
CA ILE A 277 -17.41 12.67 -6.60
C ILE A 277 -17.25 12.42 -5.10
N ALA A 278 -16.19 12.95 -4.49
CA ALA A 278 -15.94 12.81 -3.05
C ALA A 278 -17.11 13.42 -2.24
N LYS A 279 -17.56 14.63 -2.59
CA LYS A 279 -18.68 15.30 -1.92
C LYS A 279 -20.00 14.53 -2.03
N GLY A 280 -20.22 13.83 -3.15
CA GLY A 280 -21.45 13.06 -3.35
C GLY A 280 -21.48 11.70 -2.66
N LYS A 281 -20.31 11.13 -2.29
CA LYS A 281 -20.20 9.72 -1.87
C LYS A 281 -19.41 9.50 -0.57
N ALA A 282 -18.69 10.49 -0.08
CA ALA A 282 -17.92 10.44 1.16
C ALA A 282 -18.65 11.18 2.29
N SER A 283 -18.23 10.96 3.54
CA SER A 283 -18.64 11.79 4.66
C SER A 283 -18.01 13.19 4.56
N GLU A 284 -18.57 14.17 5.29
CA GLU A 284 -18.01 15.53 5.33
C GLU A 284 -16.56 15.54 5.86
N GLU A 285 -16.25 14.67 6.82
CA GLU A 285 -14.90 14.51 7.37
C GLU A 285 -13.92 13.95 6.34
N GLU A 286 -14.32 12.89 5.61
CA GLU A 286 -13.48 12.31 4.55
C GLU A 286 -13.31 13.27 3.37
N LEU A 287 -14.34 14.06 3.03
CA LEU A 287 -14.22 15.12 2.04
C LEU A 287 -13.19 16.16 2.47
N ALA A 288 -13.28 16.67 3.71
CA ALA A 288 -12.34 17.66 4.22
C ALA A 288 -10.89 17.14 4.18
N LEU A 289 -10.67 15.88 4.61
CA LEU A 289 -9.35 15.23 4.54
C LEU A 289 -8.87 15.07 3.09
N PHE A 290 -9.74 14.62 2.19
CA PHE A 290 -9.41 14.45 0.77
C PHE A 290 -8.93 15.77 0.15
N LEU A 291 -9.63 16.88 0.39
CA LEU A 291 -9.28 18.21 -0.12
C LEU A 291 -7.99 18.74 0.51
N ALA A 292 -7.81 18.55 1.82
CA ALA A 292 -6.60 18.98 2.52
C ALA A 292 -5.34 18.27 2.00
N ILE A 293 -5.44 16.98 1.66
CA ILE A 293 -4.33 16.21 1.07
C ILE A 293 -3.93 16.77 -0.30
N GLN A 294 -4.90 17.17 -1.13
CA GLN A 294 -4.59 17.80 -2.42
C GLN A 294 -3.75 19.07 -2.23
N ILE A 295 -4.11 19.92 -1.26
CA ILE A 295 -3.35 21.13 -0.95
C ILE A 295 -1.94 20.79 -0.47
N LYS A 296 -1.80 19.80 0.44
CA LYS A 296 -0.49 19.33 0.92
C LYS A 296 0.39 18.80 -0.21
N VAL A 297 -0.20 18.10 -1.19
CA VAL A 297 0.54 17.63 -2.38
C VAL A 297 1.03 18.81 -3.22
N ALA A 298 0.21 19.86 -3.39
CA ALA A 298 0.64 21.07 -4.09
C ALA A 298 1.86 21.71 -3.42
N ASP A 299 1.84 21.84 -2.09
CA ASP A 299 2.95 22.37 -1.29
C ASP A 299 4.20 21.48 -1.38
N ALA A 300 4.03 20.16 -1.26
CA ALA A 300 5.14 19.21 -1.31
C ALA A 300 5.83 19.19 -2.68
N VAL A 301 5.07 19.24 -3.76
CA VAL A 301 5.61 19.27 -5.13
C VAL A 301 6.36 20.58 -5.38
N ALA A 302 5.80 21.73 -4.96
CA ALA A 302 6.51 23.01 -5.06
C ALA A 302 7.80 23.02 -4.23
N ALA A 303 7.84 22.37 -3.07
CA ALA A 303 9.05 22.27 -2.25
C ALA A 303 10.12 21.37 -2.89
N ALA A 304 9.72 20.25 -3.51
CA ALA A 304 10.63 19.25 -4.08
C ALA A 304 11.52 19.78 -5.22
N ALA A 305 10.99 20.71 -6.02
CA ALA A 305 11.71 21.39 -7.12
C ALA A 305 13.03 22.06 -6.68
N LYS A 306 13.17 22.43 -5.39
CA LYS A 306 14.26 23.29 -4.90
C LYS A 306 15.47 22.53 -4.38
N GLU A 307 15.32 21.27 -4.00
CA GLU A 307 16.41 20.44 -3.48
C GLU A 307 17.41 19.99 -4.58
N GLY A 308 17.29 20.53 -5.80
CA GLY A 308 18.14 20.21 -6.96
C GLY A 308 18.96 21.37 -7.53
N GLY A 309 18.93 22.56 -6.92
CA GLY A 309 19.70 23.71 -7.41
C GLY A 309 21.20 23.42 -7.43
N PHE A 310 21.85 23.60 -8.60
CA PHE A 310 23.28 23.43 -8.85
C PHE A 310 24.11 23.95 -7.65
N LEU A 311 24.68 23.03 -6.85
CA LEU A 311 25.54 23.28 -5.67
C LEU A 311 24.87 23.70 -4.33
N GLY A 312 23.55 23.56 -4.14
CA GLY A 312 22.94 23.79 -2.82
C GLY A 312 22.86 25.27 -2.40
N PHE A 313 22.98 26.20 -3.35
CA PHE A 313 22.82 27.63 -3.11
C PHE A 313 21.46 28.14 -3.62
N GLY A 314 20.51 28.28 -2.69
CA GLY A 314 19.62 29.46 -2.60
C GLY A 314 18.66 29.81 -3.75
N GLY A 315 17.70 28.95 -4.06
CA GLY A 315 16.47 29.33 -4.77
C GLY A 315 15.35 29.81 -3.82
N LYS A 316 14.43 30.68 -4.28
CA LYS A 316 13.25 31.14 -3.51
C LYS A 316 12.37 29.93 -3.15
N LEU A 317 11.96 29.80 -1.88
CA LEU A 317 11.28 28.65 -1.25
C LEU A 317 10.01 28.13 -1.96
N VAL A 318 9.35 28.98 -2.75
CA VAL A 318 8.24 28.72 -3.70
C VAL A 318 8.33 29.85 -4.74
N SER A 319 8.20 29.58 -6.04
CA SER A 319 8.18 30.63 -7.06
C SER A 319 6.87 31.43 -6.95
N GLU A 320 6.84 32.69 -7.40
CA GLU A 320 5.59 33.48 -7.36
C GLU A 320 4.49 32.85 -8.22
N LYS A 321 4.86 32.16 -9.31
CA LYS A 321 3.92 31.44 -10.16
C LYS A 321 3.37 30.19 -9.47
N GLU A 322 4.25 29.40 -8.84
CA GLU A 322 3.85 28.24 -8.03
C GLU A 322 2.92 28.65 -6.88
N ALA A 323 3.27 29.71 -6.15
CA ALA A 323 2.47 30.21 -5.02
C ALA A 323 1.09 30.71 -5.48
N THR A 324 1.03 31.41 -6.62
CA THR A 324 -0.24 31.85 -7.22
C THR A 324 -1.08 30.64 -7.63
N MET A 325 -0.46 29.60 -8.19
CA MET A 325 -1.15 28.38 -8.58
C MET A 325 -1.68 27.62 -7.37
N ILE A 326 -0.90 27.46 -6.30
CA ILE A 326 -1.33 26.83 -5.04
C ILE A 326 -2.53 27.58 -4.43
N SER A 327 -2.50 28.91 -4.41
CA SER A 327 -3.63 29.73 -3.95
C SER A 327 -4.88 29.42 -4.77
N ARG A 328 -4.76 29.38 -6.10
CA ARG A 328 -5.89 29.09 -6.98
C ARG A 328 -6.42 27.66 -6.79
N ILE A 329 -5.56 26.67 -6.65
CA ILE A 329 -5.94 25.29 -6.32
C ILE A 329 -6.73 25.26 -5.01
N THR A 330 -6.23 25.94 -3.98
CA THR A 330 -6.88 26.04 -2.67
C THR A 330 -8.26 26.68 -2.77
N ASP A 331 -8.39 27.79 -3.50
CA ASP A 331 -9.67 28.48 -3.70
C ASP A 331 -10.68 27.60 -4.45
N THR A 332 -10.25 26.91 -5.52
CA THR A 332 -11.06 25.94 -6.26
C THR A 332 -11.55 24.82 -5.34
N LEU A 333 -10.67 24.22 -4.55
CA LEU A 333 -11.03 23.11 -3.67
C LEU A 333 -11.99 23.55 -2.54
N ASN A 334 -11.81 24.75 -2.00
CA ASN A 334 -12.63 25.29 -0.91
C ASN A 334 -13.92 25.97 -1.38
N ALA A 335 -14.11 26.18 -2.69
CA ALA A 335 -15.35 26.72 -3.23
C ALA A 335 -16.55 25.83 -2.86
N ALA A 336 -17.71 26.45 -2.59
CA ALA A 336 -18.92 25.78 -2.12
C ALA A 336 -19.52 24.81 -3.15
#